data_AF-X1PHR0-F1
#
_entry.id   AF-X1PHR0-F1
#
_cell.length_a   1.000
_cell.length_b   1.000
_cell.length_c   1.000
_cell.angle_alpha   90.00
_cell.angle_beta   90.00
_cell.angle_gamma   90.00
#
_symmetry.space_group_name_H-M   'P 1'
#
loop_
_entity.id
_entity.type
_entity.pdbx_description
1 polymer ?
#
loop_
_entity_poly.entity_id
_entity_poly.type
_entity_poly.pdbx_seq_one_letter_code
_entity_poly.pdbx_strand_id
1 'polypeptide(L)'
;MPTSRLRKFYEDFYWPSNATLVVVGDFDKRETLAMIESRFGSLPTSTTPLPPVYTTEPPQEGERRFVVSRGKDLARVMLAFHTPKGLDRATFPLDVLAKVLGGSRKSSRLYKRLVETGLASECYAMNYTLKDPGLFMVSATLQPGIDPNKVEDAIEDELAKVVDRKITDAELTSAVRALSKGFRLSLSERVRERI
;
A
#
# COMPACT_ATOMS: atom_id res chain seq x y z
N MET A 1 -13.26 -16.13 -18.58
CA MET A 1 -13.92 -16.58 -17.33
C MET A 1 -15.38 -16.88 -17.63
N PRO A 2 -15.91 -18.08 -17.30
CA PRO A 2 -17.32 -18.41 -17.54
C PRO A 2 -18.28 -17.55 -16.70
N THR A 3 -19.42 -17.16 -17.27
CA THR A 3 -20.45 -16.33 -16.59
C THR A 3 -21.02 -16.99 -15.34
N SER A 4 -21.07 -18.32 -15.29
CA SER A 4 -21.52 -19.09 -14.12
C SER A 4 -20.63 -18.88 -12.89
N ARG A 5 -19.31 -18.73 -13.07
CA ARG A 5 -18.38 -18.46 -11.94
C ARG A 5 -18.58 -17.05 -11.37
N LEU A 6 -18.84 -16.06 -12.24
CA LEU A 6 -19.13 -14.69 -11.80
C LEU A 6 -20.45 -14.63 -11.04
N ARG A 7 -21.49 -15.29 -11.55
CA ARG A 7 -22.78 -15.40 -10.86
C ARG A 7 -22.61 -16.01 -9.47
N LYS A 8 -21.91 -17.14 -9.36
CA LYS A 8 -21.65 -17.80 -8.08
C LYS A 8 -20.90 -16.88 -7.10
N PHE A 9 -19.88 -16.16 -7.57
CA PHE A 9 -19.15 -15.21 -6.72
C PHE A 9 -20.06 -14.09 -6.20
N TYR A 10 -20.94 -13.56 -7.05
CA TYR A 10 -21.94 -12.57 -6.63
C TYR A 10 -22.88 -13.14 -5.56
N GLU A 11 -23.43 -14.34 -5.81
CA GLU A 11 -24.33 -15.05 -4.89
C GLU A 11 -23.66 -15.44 -3.56
N ASP A 12 -22.34 -15.61 -3.53
CA ASP A 12 -21.61 -15.95 -2.30
C ASP A 12 -21.22 -14.69 -1.49
N PHE A 13 -20.90 -13.55 -2.14
CA PHE A 13 -20.23 -12.42 -1.48
C PHE A 13 -21.01 -11.09 -1.45
N TYR A 14 -22.01 -10.87 -2.32
CA TYR A 14 -22.71 -9.57 -2.47
C TYR A 14 -24.01 -9.50 -1.65
N TRP A 15 -23.91 -9.75 -0.34
CA TRP A 15 -25.03 -9.66 0.60
C TRP A 15 -24.90 -8.48 1.56
N PRO A 16 -26.02 -7.91 2.07
CA PRO A 16 -25.98 -6.85 3.07
C PRO A 16 -25.16 -7.20 4.32
N SER A 17 -25.15 -8.47 4.72
CA SER A 17 -24.34 -8.98 5.85
C SER A 17 -22.82 -8.92 5.62
N ASN A 18 -22.37 -8.68 4.38
CA ASN A 18 -20.97 -8.52 3.98
C ASN A 18 -20.70 -7.15 3.33
N ALA A 19 -21.62 -6.20 3.44
CA ALA A 19 -21.52 -4.87 2.84
C ALA A 19 -21.41 -3.80 3.92
N THR A 20 -20.76 -2.69 3.60
CA THR A 20 -20.72 -1.50 4.46
C THR A 20 -21.03 -0.28 3.61
N LEU A 21 -22.10 0.44 3.94
CA LEU A 21 -22.44 1.72 3.33
C LEU A 21 -21.74 2.84 4.12
N VAL A 22 -20.93 3.65 3.43
CA VAL A 22 -20.22 4.78 4.02
C VAL A 22 -20.74 6.07 3.39
N VAL A 23 -21.26 6.98 4.22
CA VAL A 23 -21.74 8.31 3.81
C VAL A 23 -20.84 9.37 4.46
N VAL A 24 -20.22 10.22 3.65
CA VAL A 24 -19.28 11.26 4.11
C VAL A 24 -19.66 12.58 3.45
N GLY A 25 -19.82 13.64 4.25
CA GLY A 25 -20.20 14.96 3.76
C GLY A 25 -21.04 15.73 4.78
N ASP A 26 -21.71 16.78 4.29
CA ASP A 26 -22.69 17.54 5.05
C ASP A 26 -24.10 17.00 4.77
N PHE A 27 -24.71 16.37 5.77
CA PHE A 27 -26.04 15.76 5.65
C PHE A 27 -26.72 15.68 7.01
N ASP A 28 -28.06 15.72 7.02
CA ASP A 28 -28.81 15.39 8.22
C ASP A 28 -28.75 13.88 8.47
N LYS A 29 -28.22 13.50 9.64
CA LYS A 29 -28.02 12.09 10.02
C LYS A 29 -29.34 11.32 10.10
N ARG A 30 -30.41 11.93 10.61
CA ARG A 30 -31.68 11.24 10.85
C ARG A 30 -32.39 10.98 9.53
N GLU A 31 -32.49 11.99 8.67
CA GLU A 31 -33.07 11.87 7.34
C GLU A 31 -32.30 10.85 6.50
N THR A 32 -30.97 10.92 6.53
CA THR A 32 -30.10 9.99 5.79
C THR A 32 -30.30 8.55 6.25
N LEU A 33 -30.33 8.29 7.58
CA LEU A 33 -30.57 6.94 8.09
C LEU A 33 -31.97 6.43 7.74
N ALA A 34 -32.99 7.29 7.79
CA ALA A 34 -34.35 6.92 7.38
C ALA A 34 -34.44 6.56 5.89
N MET A 35 -33.73 7.30 5.03
CA MET A 35 -33.63 6.99 3.60
C MET A 35 -32.90 5.66 3.36
N ILE A 36 -31.79 5.43 4.07
CA ILE A 36 -31.04 4.17 3.97
C ILE A 36 -31.92 2.99 4.38
N GLU A 37 -32.61 3.09 5.51
CA GLU A 37 -33.53 2.05 5.99
C GLU A 37 -34.66 1.80 4.98
N SER A 38 -35.28 2.87 4.45
CA SER A 38 -36.34 2.76 3.44
C SER A 38 -35.88 2.09 2.14
N ARG A 39 -34.60 2.27 1.76
CA ARG A 39 -34.05 1.76 0.49
C ARG A 39 -33.43 0.36 0.62
N PHE A 40 -32.80 0.07 1.74
CA PHE A 40 -31.97 -1.13 1.92
C PHE A 40 -32.47 -2.04 3.05
N GLY A 41 -33.32 -1.58 3.96
CA GLY A 41 -33.76 -2.34 5.13
C GLY A 41 -34.60 -3.59 4.82
N SER A 42 -35.25 -3.63 3.64
CA SER A 42 -35.99 -4.80 3.16
C SER A 42 -35.13 -5.82 2.43
N LEU A 43 -33.83 -5.56 2.24
CA LEU A 43 -32.95 -6.50 1.55
C LEU A 43 -32.77 -7.77 2.38
N PRO A 44 -32.91 -8.96 1.76
CA PRO A 44 -32.69 -10.22 2.47
C PRO A 44 -31.22 -10.38 2.89
N THR A 45 -31.01 -11.04 4.02
CA THR A 45 -29.69 -11.49 4.44
C THR A 45 -29.30 -12.79 3.73
N SER A 46 -28.00 -13.07 3.63
CA SER A 46 -27.52 -14.34 3.11
C SER A 46 -28.05 -15.50 3.96
N THR A 47 -28.51 -16.57 3.31
CA THR A 47 -28.86 -17.84 3.96
C THR A 47 -27.64 -18.73 4.22
N THR A 48 -26.48 -18.38 3.64
CA THR A 48 -25.23 -19.14 3.75
C THR A 48 -24.14 -18.26 4.37
N PRO A 49 -23.34 -18.78 5.32
CA PRO A 49 -22.19 -18.03 5.83
C PRO A 49 -21.20 -17.73 4.70
N LEU A 50 -20.49 -16.61 4.84
CA LEU A 50 -19.42 -16.27 3.89
C LEU A 50 -18.39 -17.40 3.85
N PRO A 51 -17.96 -17.83 2.64
CA PRO A 51 -16.92 -18.82 2.52
C PRO A 51 -15.66 -18.37 3.28
N PRO A 52 -15.09 -19.21 4.17
CA PRO A 52 -13.87 -18.84 4.87
C PRO A 52 -12.71 -18.77 3.89
N VAL A 53 -11.83 -17.78 4.09
CA VAL A 53 -10.52 -17.77 3.43
C VAL A 53 -9.64 -18.80 4.14
N TYR A 54 -9.33 -19.89 3.45
CA TYR A 54 -8.52 -21.00 3.99
C TYR A 54 -7.06 -20.95 3.53
N THR A 55 -6.76 -20.14 2.53
CA THR A 55 -5.39 -20.00 2.00
C THR A 55 -4.53 -19.23 2.99
N THR A 56 -3.46 -19.88 3.44
CA THR A 56 -2.40 -19.24 4.24
C THR A 56 -1.12 -19.30 3.43
N GLU A 57 -0.39 -18.17 3.36
CA GLU A 57 0.93 -18.16 2.74
C GLU A 57 1.86 -19.03 3.62
N PRO A 58 2.55 -20.02 3.04
CA PRO A 58 3.49 -20.82 3.80
C PRO A 58 4.66 -19.94 4.29
N PRO A 59 5.31 -20.32 5.41
CA PRO A 59 6.53 -19.65 5.85
C PRO A 59 7.55 -19.55 4.72
N GLN A 60 8.14 -18.37 4.56
CA GLN A 60 9.22 -18.19 3.59
C GLN A 60 10.51 -18.77 4.15
N GLU A 61 11.05 -19.78 3.48
CA GLU A 61 12.28 -20.48 3.87
C GLU A 61 13.57 -19.76 3.40
N GLY A 62 13.44 -18.79 2.50
CA GLY A 62 14.57 -18.04 1.94
C GLY A 62 14.15 -17.04 0.87
N GLU A 63 15.12 -16.35 0.29
CA GLU A 63 14.89 -15.40 -0.81
C GLU A 63 14.21 -16.08 -2.00
N ARG A 64 13.22 -15.39 -2.59
CA ARG A 64 12.60 -15.78 -3.86
C ARG A 64 12.96 -14.73 -4.91
N ARG A 65 13.69 -15.14 -5.95
CA ARG A 65 14.14 -14.26 -7.04
C ARG A 65 13.62 -14.73 -8.38
N PHE A 66 13.14 -13.81 -9.19
CA PHE A 66 12.77 -14.08 -10.58
C PHE A 66 13.03 -12.85 -11.44
N VAL A 67 13.35 -13.08 -12.71
CA VAL A 67 13.54 -12.03 -13.71
C VAL A 67 12.49 -12.22 -14.80
N VAL A 68 11.72 -11.17 -15.08
CA VAL A 68 10.76 -11.15 -16.18
C VAL A 68 11.29 -10.24 -17.27
N SER A 69 11.52 -10.78 -18.46
CA SER A 69 11.90 -10.00 -19.63
C SER A 69 10.68 -9.84 -20.55
N ARG A 70 10.26 -8.59 -20.79
CA ARG A 70 9.20 -8.24 -21.75
C ARG A 70 9.59 -6.97 -22.50
N GLY A 71 9.70 -7.06 -23.82
CA GLY A 71 9.82 -5.89 -24.71
C GLY A 71 11.03 -4.97 -24.44
N LYS A 72 10.92 -3.71 -24.88
CA LYS A 72 11.93 -2.65 -24.76
C LYS A 72 11.62 -1.67 -23.61
N ASP A 73 11.07 -2.15 -22.52
CA ASP A 73 10.76 -1.30 -21.36
C ASP A 73 12.01 -1.02 -20.52
N LEU A 74 12.01 0.09 -19.77
CA LEU A 74 13.06 0.38 -18.79
C LEU A 74 13.09 -0.71 -17.73
N ALA A 75 14.28 -1.22 -17.41
CA ALA A 75 14.46 -2.22 -16.37
C ALA A 75 13.99 -1.68 -15.01
N ARG A 76 13.41 -2.56 -14.19
CA ARG A 76 12.97 -2.23 -12.84
C ARG A 76 13.47 -3.29 -11.87
N VAL A 77 13.99 -2.83 -10.74
CA VAL A 77 14.35 -3.68 -9.59
C VAL A 77 13.28 -3.48 -8.53
N MET A 78 12.90 -4.57 -7.86
CA MET A 78 11.91 -4.58 -6.80
C MET A 78 12.30 -5.58 -5.73
N LEU A 79 12.47 -5.09 -4.51
CA LEU A 79 12.72 -5.90 -3.32
C LEU A 79 11.47 -5.81 -2.44
N ALA A 80 11.04 -6.95 -1.91
CA ALA A 80 9.87 -7.04 -1.05
C ALA A 80 10.17 -7.90 0.17
N PHE A 81 9.74 -7.44 1.35
CA PHE A 81 9.96 -8.08 2.64
C PHE A 81 8.62 -8.33 3.32
N HIS A 82 8.44 -9.48 3.96
CA HIS A 82 7.22 -9.76 4.72
C HIS A 82 7.03 -8.79 5.88
N THR A 83 5.77 -8.38 6.08
CA THR A 83 5.38 -7.51 7.19
C THR A 83 4.24 -8.14 7.99
N PRO A 84 4.03 -7.70 9.24
CA PRO A 84 2.87 -8.11 10.03
C PRO A 84 1.54 -7.76 9.34
N LYS A 85 0.44 -8.24 9.92
CA LYS A 85 -0.92 -7.89 9.47
C LYS A 85 -1.18 -6.39 9.67
N GLY A 86 -2.08 -5.82 8.89
CA GLY A 86 -2.26 -4.38 8.82
C GLY A 86 -2.75 -3.70 10.10
N LEU A 87 -3.47 -4.42 10.97
CA LEU A 87 -3.91 -3.91 12.27
C LEU A 87 -2.87 -4.09 13.39
N ASP A 88 -1.74 -4.74 13.10
CA ASP A 88 -0.64 -4.86 14.05
C ASP A 88 0.06 -3.50 14.24
N ARG A 89 0.36 -3.14 15.49
CA ARG A 89 1.06 -1.89 15.82
C ARG A 89 2.48 -1.86 15.25
N ALA A 90 3.10 -3.01 15.03
CA ALA A 90 4.41 -3.14 14.40
C ALA A 90 4.41 -2.72 12.91
N THR A 91 3.23 -2.60 12.28
CA THR A 91 3.09 -2.15 10.90
C THR A 91 3.27 -0.63 10.75
N PHE A 92 2.85 0.17 11.72
CA PHE A 92 2.90 1.65 11.60
C PHE A 92 4.31 2.25 11.48
N PRO A 93 5.35 1.75 12.20
CA PRO A 93 6.72 2.20 11.98
C PRO A 93 7.22 1.97 10.56
N LEU A 94 6.67 0.99 9.83
CA LEU A 94 7.04 0.72 8.44
C LEU A 94 6.55 1.82 7.49
N ASP A 95 5.40 2.45 7.75
CA ASP A 95 4.94 3.60 6.96
C ASP A 95 5.88 4.81 7.12
N VAL A 96 6.39 5.00 8.34
CA VAL A 96 7.40 6.02 8.63
C VAL A 96 8.71 5.70 7.90
N LEU A 97 9.16 4.45 7.99
CA LEU A 97 10.37 3.99 7.29
C LEU A 97 10.24 4.16 5.77
N ALA A 98 9.10 3.81 5.19
CA ALA A 98 8.82 4.03 3.77
C ALA A 98 8.97 5.51 3.38
N LYS A 99 8.51 6.44 4.24
CA LYS A 99 8.70 7.87 4.01
C LYS A 99 10.16 8.32 4.11
N VAL A 100 10.93 7.79 5.04
CA VAL A 100 12.37 8.08 5.14
C VAL A 100 13.12 7.55 3.90
N LEU A 101 12.82 6.32 3.48
CA LEU A 101 13.51 5.67 2.37
C LEU A 101 13.14 6.24 1.01
N GLY A 102 11.84 6.42 0.72
CA GLY A 102 11.36 6.78 -0.62
C GLY A 102 10.23 7.81 -0.66
N GLY A 103 9.95 8.51 0.45
CA GLY A 103 8.79 9.41 0.56
C GLY A 103 8.95 10.80 -0.06
N SER A 104 10.15 11.19 -0.46
CA SER A 104 10.47 12.55 -0.93
C SER A 104 11.46 12.53 -2.08
N ARG A 105 11.15 13.25 -3.15
CA ARG A 105 12.01 13.43 -4.35
C ARG A 105 13.24 14.33 -4.12
N LYS A 106 13.57 14.69 -2.88
CA LYS A 106 14.74 15.55 -2.58
C LYS A 106 15.48 15.16 -1.32
N SER A 107 14.79 14.56 -0.35
CA SER A 107 15.36 14.30 0.97
C SER A 107 15.41 12.84 1.36
N SER A 108 14.71 11.96 0.63
CA SER A 108 14.68 10.53 0.97
C SER A 108 16.00 9.84 0.63
N ARG A 109 16.35 8.82 1.43
CA ARG A 109 17.64 8.14 1.32
C ARG A 109 17.84 7.49 -0.06
N LEU A 110 16.82 6.77 -0.56
CA LEU A 110 16.89 6.10 -1.86
C LEU A 110 16.93 7.10 -3.02
N TYR A 111 16.25 8.24 -2.92
CA TYR A 111 16.33 9.27 -3.95
C TYR A 111 17.76 9.78 -4.12
N LYS A 112 18.43 10.14 -3.01
CA LYS A 112 19.82 10.57 -3.03
C LYS A 112 20.77 9.48 -3.51
N ARG A 113 20.53 8.23 -3.09
CA ARG A 113 21.39 7.09 -3.41
C ARG A 113 21.27 6.63 -4.86
N LEU A 114 20.06 6.68 -5.43
CA LEU A 114 19.75 6.09 -6.74
C LEU A 114 19.49 7.12 -7.83
N VAL A 115 18.71 8.17 -7.55
CA VAL A 115 18.27 9.13 -8.57
C VAL A 115 19.31 10.23 -8.77
N GLU A 116 19.82 10.84 -7.69
CA GLU A 116 20.83 11.90 -7.79
C GLU A 116 22.18 11.39 -8.33
N THR A 117 22.46 10.11 -8.18
CA THR A 117 23.67 9.44 -8.71
C THR A 117 23.50 8.94 -10.14
N GLY A 118 22.30 9.05 -10.74
CA GLY A 118 22.03 8.62 -12.11
C GLY A 118 21.85 7.12 -12.31
N LEU A 119 21.65 6.34 -11.24
CA LEU A 119 21.36 4.90 -11.35
C LEU A 119 19.89 4.62 -11.72
N ALA A 120 18.97 5.44 -11.23
CA ALA A 120 17.54 5.29 -11.44
C ALA A 120 16.89 6.62 -11.89
N SER A 121 15.82 6.52 -12.66
CA SER A 121 14.98 7.67 -13.03
C SER A 121 13.92 7.96 -11.96
N GLU A 122 13.47 6.92 -11.26
CA GLU A 122 12.54 7.01 -10.14
C GLU A 122 12.81 5.88 -9.14
N CYS A 123 12.46 6.14 -7.88
CA CYS A 123 12.44 5.14 -6.83
C CYS A 123 11.33 5.43 -5.83
N TYR A 124 10.82 4.39 -5.18
CA TYR A 124 9.88 4.55 -4.07
C TYR A 124 10.04 3.40 -3.07
N ALA A 125 9.54 3.66 -1.86
CA ALA A 125 9.35 2.66 -0.82
C ALA A 125 7.92 2.77 -0.31
N MET A 126 7.28 1.63 -0.06
CA MET A 126 5.91 1.58 0.45
C MET A 126 5.68 0.36 1.33
N ASN A 127 4.80 0.52 2.30
CA ASN A 127 4.32 -0.57 3.13
C ASN A 127 2.88 -0.92 2.72
N TYR A 128 2.62 -2.18 2.41
CA TYR A 128 1.30 -2.68 2.07
C TYR A 128 0.59 -3.21 3.33
N THR A 129 -0.25 -2.37 3.91
CA THR A 129 -1.05 -2.67 5.10
C THR A 129 -2.29 -3.50 4.71
N LEU A 130 -2.12 -4.82 4.63
CA LEU A 130 -3.17 -5.77 4.22
C LEU A 130 -3.89 -6.40 5.44
N LYS A 131 -5.05 -7.03 5.21
CA LYS A 131 -5.75 -7.80 6.26
C LYS A 131 -4.87 -8.93 6.83
N ASP A 132 -4.21 -9.64 5.94
CA ASP A 132 -3.22 -10.68 6.23
C ASP A 132 -1.80 -10.11 6.17
N PRO A 133 -0.73 -10.88 6.48
CA PRO A 133 0.63 -10.36 6.47
C PRO A 133 0.94 -9.68 5.13
N GLY A 134 1.54 -8.50 5.21
CA GLY A 134 1.77 -7.63 4.08
C GLY A 134 3.17 -7.75 3.48
N LEU A 135 3.50 -6.75 2.67
CA LEU A 135 4.84 -6.57 2.11
C LEU A 135 5.33 -5.14 2.32
N PHE A 136 6.59 -4.99 2.71
CA PHE A 136 7.35 -3.75 2.60
C PHE A 136 8.13 -3.81 1.29
N MET A 137 7.88 -2.88 0.40
CA MET A 137 8.39 -2.92 -0.96
C MET A 137 9.24 -1.70 -1.27
N VAL A 138 10.41 -1.94 -1.86
CA VAL A 138 11.28 -0.93 -2.44
C VAL A 138 11.41 -1.21 -3.91
N SER A 139 11.28 -0.19 -4.75
CA SER A 139 11.43 -0.34 -6.19
C SER A 139 12.12 0.86 -6.80
N ALA A 140 12.89 0.61 -7.87
CA ALA A 140 13.56 1.61 -8.66
C ALA A 140 13.45 1.27 -10.15
N THR A 141 13.10 2.26 -10.96
CA THR A 141 13.17 2.16 -12.43
C THR A 141 14.52 2.70 -12.88
N LEU A 142 15.28 1.87 -13.58
CA LEU A 142 16.67 2.14 -13.92
C LEU A 142 16.80 3.17 -15.04
N GLN A 143 17.94 3.86 -15.05
CA GLN A 143 18.36 4.59 -16.25
C GLN A 143 18.81 3.61 -17.35
N PRO A 144 18.73 3.98 -18.64
CA PRO A 144 19.16 3.13 -19.75
C PRO A 144 20.60 2.64 -19.60
N GLY A 145 20.83 1.34 -19.80
CA GLY A 145 22.17 0.73 -19.77
C GLY A 145 22.75 0.50 -18.37
N ILE A 146 22.02 0.86 -17.30
CA ILE A 146 22.42 0.51 -15.93
C ILE A 146 22.14 -0.97 -15.67
N ASP A 147 23.10 -1.64 -15.03
CA ASP A 147 22.98 -3.02 -14.57
C ASP A 147 22.00 -3.10 -13.38
N PRO A 148 20.93 -3.93 -13.47
CA PRO A 148 20.01 -4.20 -12.36
C PRO A 148 20.70 -4.54 -11.04
N ASN A 149 21.77 -5.34 -11.06
CA ASN A 149 22.45 -5.77 -9.83
C ASN A 149 23.04 -4.58 -9.07
N LYS A 150 23.60 -3.58 -9.78
CA LYS A 150 24.13 -2.37 -9.12
C LYS A 150 23.07 -1.57 -8.39
N VAL A 151 21.83 -1.58 -8.88
CA VAL A 151 20.71 -0.88 -8.24
C VAL A 151 20.17 -1.66 -7.07
N GLU A 152 20.09 -2.99 -7.21
CA GLU A 152 19.78 -3.91 -6.12
C GLU A 152 20.77 -3.74 -4.95
N ASP A 153 22.08 -3.87 -5.22
CA ASP A 153 23.14 -3.68 -4.21
C ASP A 153 23.02 -2.31 -3.53
N ALA A 154 22.74 -1.25 -4.30
CA ALA A 154 22.59 0.09 -3.76
C ALA A 154 21.34 0.25 -2.87
N ILE A 155 20.27 -0.49 -3.13
CA ILE A 155 19.08 -0.56 -2.27
C ILE A 155 19.43 -1.34 -0.99
N GLU A 156 20.04 -2.52 -1.12
CA GLU A 156 20.40 -3.37 0.02
C GLU A 156 21.38 -2.67 0.97
N ASP A 157 22.39 -2.00 0.43
CA ASP A 157 23.32 -1.14 1.18
C ASP A 157 22.58 -0.11 2.03
N GLU A 158 21.56 0.53 1.46
CA GLU A 158 20.84 1.59 2.14
C GLU A 158 19.92 1.03 3.23
N LEU A 159 19.32 -0.13 2.99
CA LEU A 159 18.57 -0.88 4.01
C LEU A 159 19.49 -1.34 5.14
N ALA A 160 20.67 -1.86 4.83
CA ALA A 160 21.67 -2.28 5.82
C ALA A 160 22.13 -1.10 6.69
N LYS A 161 22.33 0.10 6.11
CA LYS A 161 22.64 1.31 6.87
C LYS A 161 21.51 1.73 7.81
N VAL A 162 20.24 1.51 7.43
CA VAL A 162 19.12 1.75 8.35
C VAL A 162 19.18 0.79 9.54
N VAL A 163 19.55 -0.47 9.34
CA VAL A 163 19.69 -1.44 10.43
C VAL A 163 20.86 -1.09 11.35
N ASP A 164 22.03 -0.81 10.77
CA ASP A 164 23.28 -0.52 11.50
C ASP A 164 23.26 0.84 12.19
N ARG A 165 22.96 1.91 11.43
CA ARG A 165 23.11 3.30 11.88
C ARG A 165 21.80 3.96 12.28
N LYS A 166 20.68 3.27 12.11
CA LYS A 166 19.32 3.77 12.35
C LYS A 166 18.96 4.98 11.46
N ILE A 167 17.72 5.43 11.61
CA ILE A 167 17.28 6.73 11.08
C ILE A 167 17.59 7.82 12.11
N THR A 168 17.87 9.02 11.62
CA THR A 168 18.11 10.19 12.46
C THR A 168 16.80 10.78 12.98
N ASP A 169 16.84 11.52 14.08
CA ASP A 169 15.67 12.22 14.63
C ASP A 169 15.07 13.24 13.65
N ALA A 170 15.91 13.87 12.83
CA ALA A 170 15.49 14.79 11.79
C ALA A 170 14.69 14.07 10.68
N GLU A 171 15.17 12.90 10.25
CA GLU A 171 14.46 12.05 9.28
C GLU A 171 13.13 11.56 9.84
N LEU A 172 13.12 11.07 11.08
CA LEU A 172 11.92 10.63 11.78
C LEU A 172 10.89 11.76 11.88
N THR A 173 11.30 12.92 12.38
CA THR A 173 10.42 14.10 12.53
C THR A 173 9.85 14.55 11.19
N SER A 174 10.69 14.58 10.15
CA SER A 174 10.26 14.96 8.80
C SER A 174 9.25 13.96 8.23
N ALA A 175 9.49 12.66 8.39
CA ALA A 175 8.60 11.60 7.93
C ALA A 175 7.24 11.65 8.64
N VAL A 176 7.22 11.77 9.98
CA VAL A 176 5.98 11.90 10.77
C VAL A 176 5.20 13.15 10.39
N ARG A 177 5.88 14.28 10.17
CA ARG A 177 5.25 15.52 9.71
C ARG A 177 4.64 15.34 8.32
N ALA A 178 5.33 14.67 7.40
CA ALA A 178 4.83 14.41 6.05
C ALA A 178 3.57 13.53 6.07
N LEU A 179 3.55 12.46 6.89
CA LEU A 179 2.39 11.59 7.07
C LEU A 179 1.21 12.36 7.67
N SER A 180 1.44 13.08 8.77
CA SER A 180 0.43 13.90 9.43
C SER A 180 -0.16 14.95 8.49
N LYS A 181 0.68 15.60 7.68
CA LYS A 181 0.23 16.57 6.66
C LYS A 181 -0.62 15.89 5.59
N GLY A 182 -0.19 14.74 5.09
CA GLY A 182 -0.96 13.97 4.10
C GLY A 182 -2.34 13.59 4.61
N PHE A 183 -2.43 13.11 5.85
CA PHE A 183 -3.70 12.80 6.50
C PHE A 183 -4.60 14.03 6.68
N ARG A 184 -4.04 15.17 7.11
CA ARG A 184 -4.82 16.41 7.19
C ARG A 184 -5.32 16.87 5.82
N LEU A 185 -4.50 16.70 4.78
CA LEU A 185 -4.88 17.09 3.43
C LEU A 185 -6.05 16.25 2.93
N SER A 186 -6.03 14.92 3.14
CA SER A 186 -7.14 14.04 2.76
C SER A 186 -8.43 14.34 3.48
N LEU A 187 -8.37 14.91 4.69
CA LEU A 187 -9.55 15.39 5.42
C LEU A 187 -10.00 16.80 4.98
N SER A 188 -9.13 17.55 4.31
CA SER A 188 -9.36 18.96 3.97
C SER A 188 -9.78 19.19 2.51
N GLU A 189 -9.88 18.12 1.70
CA GLU A 189 -10.58 18.13 0.42
C GLU A 189 -12.08 18.40 0.67
N ARG A 190 -12.36 19.64 1.09
CA ARG A 190 -13.69 20.23 1.07
C ARG A 190 -14.14 20.19 -0.37
N VAL A 191 -15.30 19.59 -0.60
CA VAL A 191 -16.13 19.84 -1.78
C VAL A 191 -16.24 21.36 -1.90
N ARG A 192 -15.44 21.97 -2.77
CA ARG A 192 -15.61 23.36 -3.19
C ARG A 192 -16.84 23.38 -4.10
N GLU A 193 -18.01 23.25 -3.51
CA GLU A 193 -19.22 23.68 -4.18
C GLU A 193 -19.30 25.20 -4.03
N ARG A 194 -19.00 25.86 -5.16
CA ARG A 194 -19.52 27.19 -5.45
C ARG A 194 -21.05 27.10 -5.36
N ILE A 195 -21.64 27.89 -4.46
CA ILE A 195 -22.95 28.49 -4.66
C ILE A 195 -22.70 29.98 -4.86
#